data_AF-A0A3N9Y464-F1
#
_entry.id   AF-A0A3N9Y464-F1
#
_cell.length_a   1.000
_cell.length_b   1.000
_cell.length_c   1.000
_cell.angle_alpha   90.00
_cell.angle_beta   90.00
_cell.angle_gamma   90.00
#
_symmetry.space_group_name_H-M   'P 1'
#
loop_
_entity.id
_entity.type
_entity.pdbx_description
1 polymer ?
#
loop_
_entity_poly.entity_id
_entity_poly.type
_entity_poly.pdbx_seq_one_letter_code
_entity_poly.pdbx_strand_id
1 'polypeptide(L)'
;PAPAPDPDAWRTAADEGWSRASRAAEPAPAGTTRSGLPKRVPQAQLVPGGIEPKSGRDRSRRTPDEVRGLLSAYHRGVQRGRTAGTDLNSTSTKESR
;
A
#
# COMPACT_ATOMS: atom_id res chain seq x y z
N PRO A 1 1.72 -40.97 -17.34
CA PRO A 1 1.58 -39.59 -17.87
C PRO A 1 1.01 -38.71 -16.76
N ALA A 2 1.65 -37.58 -16.43
CA ALA A 2 1.17 -36.69 -15.37
C ALA A 2 -0.12 -35.96 -15.83
N PRO A 3 -1.11 -35.74 -14.94
CA PRO A 3 -2.30 -34.96 -15.29
C PRO A 3 -1.89 -33.51 -15.58
N ALA A 4 -2.44 -32.94 -16.65
CA ALA A 4 -2.23 -31.53 -16.98
C ALA A 4 -2.90 -30.63 -15.92
N PRO A 5 -2.30 -29.49 -15.56
CA PRO A 5 -2.88 -28.57 -14.60
C PRO A 5 -4.23 -28.04 -15.09
N ASP A 6 -5.22 -28.03 -14.20
CA ASP A 6 -6.55 -27.52 -14.48
C ASP A 6 -6.51 -25.98 -14.59
N PRO A 7 -6.81 -25.40 -15.77
CA PRO A 7 -6.82 -23.95 -15.95
C PRO A 7 -7.86 -23.24 -15.07
N ASP A 8 -8.85 -23.95 -14.53
CA ASP A 8 -9.83 -23.38 -13.61
C ASP A 8 -9.34 -23.23 -12.16
N ALA A 9 -8.24 -23.92 -11.79
CA ALA A 9 -7.77 -23.95 -10.41
C ALA A 9 -7.30 -22.58 -9.87
N TRP A 10 -6.97 -21.63 -10.75
CA TRP A 10 -6.48 -20.30 -10.38
C TRP A 10 -7.39 -19.17 -10.84
N ARG A 11 -8.51 -19.48 -11.52
CA ARG A 11 -9.46 -18.46 -11.95
C ARG A 11 -10.22 -17.90 -10.75
N THR A 12 -10.28 -16.59 -10.65
CA THR A 12 -10.96 -15.88 -9.56
C THR A 12 -11.96 -14.87 -10.10
N ALA A 13 -12.86 -14.40 -9.24
CA ALA A 13 -13.78 -13.30 -9.58
C ALA A 13 -13.06 -12.00 -10.00
N ALA A 14 -11.77 -11.85 -9.68
CA ALA A 14 -10.97 -10.70 -10.09
C ALA A 14 -10.64 -10.73 -11.60
N ASP A 15 -10.56 -11.90 -12.23
CA ASP A 15 -10.14 -12.03 -13.64
C ASP A 15 -11.12 -11.36 -14.60
N GLU A 16 -12.41 -11.41 -14.28
CA GLU A 16 -13.45 -10.69 -15.02
C GLU A 16 -13.25 -9.18 -14.92
N GLY A 17 -12.88 -8.68 -13.73
CA GLY A 17 -12.54 -7.28 -13.51
C GLY A 17 -11.31 -6.85 -14.31
N TRP A 18 -10.26 -7.66 -14.33
CA TRP A 18 -9.06 -7.43 -15.14
C TRP A 18 -9.36 -7.41 -16.64
N SER A 19 -10.14 -8.37 -17.14
CA SER A 19 -10.54 -8.42 -18.55
C SER A 19 -11.34 -7.19 -18.97
N ARG A 20 -12.30 -6.76 -18.14
CA ARG A 20 -13.08 -5.54 -18.39
C ARG A 20 -12.21 -4.28 -18.35
N ALA A 21 -11.26 -4.20 -17.41
CA ALA A 21 -10.29 -3.10 -17.32
C ALA A 21 -9.41 -2.98 -18.57
N SER A 22 -8.88 -4.11 -19.07
CA SER A 22 -8.10 -4.13 -20.31
C SER A 22 -8.90 -3.63 -21.51
N ARG A 23 -10.19 -4.01 -21.63
CA ARG A 23 -11.07 -3.53 -22.72
C ARG A 23 -11.37 -2.04 -22.60
N ALA A 24 -11.49 -1.50 -21.38
CA ALA A 24 -11.69 -0.07 -21.17
C ALA A 24 -10.44 0.78 -21.50
N ALA A 25 -9.24 0.20 -21.47
CA ALA A 25 -7.99 0.89 -21.81
C ALA A 25 -7.87 1.26 -23.30
N GLU A 26 -8.65 0.63 -24.17
CA GLU A 26 -8.70 0.91 -25.61
C GLU A 26 -10.02 1.61 -25.99
N PRO A 27 -10.11 2.96 -25.85
CA PRO A 27 -11.33 3.69 -26.18
C PRO A 27 -11.61 3.72 -27.67
N ALA A 28 -12.84 3.37 -28.05
CA ALA A 28 -13.39 3.76 -29.35
C ALA A 28 -13.66 5.28 -29.35
N PRO A 29 -13.23 6.04 -30.38
CA PRO A 29 -13.50 7.47 -30.47
C PRO A 29 -15.00 7.70 -30.72
N ALA A 30 -15.64 8.55 -29.91
CA ALA A 30 -17.07 8.86 -30.00
C ALA A 30 -17.38 9.91 -31.10
N GLY A 31 -16.51 10.00 -32.11
CA GLY A 31 -16.51 11.03 -33.15
C GLY A 31 -15.34 12.02 -33.00
N THR A 32 -15.32 13.03 -33.86
CA THR A 32 -14.28 14.07 -33.91
C THR A 32 -14.84 15.44 -33.57
N THR A 33 -14.02 16.32 -33.00
CA THR A 33 -14.32 17.74 -32.87
C THR A 33 -14.24 18.42 -34.25
N ARG A 34 -14.72 19.66 -34.37
CA ARG A 34 -14.61 20.46 -35.60
C ARG A 34 -13.16 20.63 -36.10
N SER A 35 -12.18 20.55 -35.20
CA SER A 35 -10.75 20.59 -35.50
C SER A 35 -10.14 19.22 -35.84
N GLY A 36 -10.94 18.15 -35.90
CA GLY A 36 -10.49 16.80 -36.25
C GLY A 36 -9.94 15.97 -35.08
N LEU A 37 -9.98 16.48 -33.84
CA LEU A 37 -9.48 15.74 -32.68
C LEU A 37 -10.50 14.70 -32.19
N PRO A 38 -10.09 13.49 -31.76
CA PRO A 38 -10.99 12.51 -31.17
C PRO A 38 -11.72 13.07 -29.94
N LYS A 39 -13.06 13.01 -29.96
CA LYS A 39 -13.90 13.42 -28.86
C LYS A 39 -14.03 12.28 -27.85
N ARG A 40 -13.84 12.60 -26.56
CA ARG A 40 -14.00 11.65 -25.45
C ARG A 40 -15.36 11.83 -24.78
N VAL A 41 -15.95 10.74 -24.32
CA VAL A 41 -17.16 10.74 -23.49
C VAL A 41 -16.74 10.58 -22.03
N PRO A 42 -17.10 11.50 -21.12
CA PRO A 42 -16.83 11.34 -19.70
C PRO A 42 -17.39 10.01 -19.18
N GLN A 43 -16.63 9.33 -18.31
CA GLN A 43 -17.04 8.10 -17.62
C GLN A 43 -17.33 6.87 -18.51
N ALA A 44 -17.12 6.93 -19.84
CA ALA A 44 -17.37 5.80 -20.74
C ALA A 44 -16.48 4.57 -20.49
N GLN A 45 -15.38 4.73 -19.76
CA GLN A 45 -14.41 3.68 -19.44
C GLN A 45 -14.53 3.16 -18.01
N LEU A 46 -15.65 3.46 -17.33
CA LEU A 46 -15.85 3.02 -15.96
C LEU A 46 -16.11 1.50 -15.93
N VAL A 47 -15.20 0.76 -15.31
CA VAL A 47 -15.33 -0.69 -15.11
C VAL A 47 -15.94 -0.98 -13.73
N PRO A 48 -17.05 -1.74 -13.66
CA PRO A 48 -17.58 -2.22 -12.39
C PRO A 48 -16.55 -3.08 -11.66
N GLY A 49 -16.39 -2.87 -10.35
CA GLY A 49 -15.40 -3.59 -9.53
C GLY A 49 -14.18 -2.77 -9.12
N GLY A 50 -14.19 -1.45 -9.36
CA GLY A 50 -13.28 -0.55 -8.65
C GLY A 50 -13.38 -0.80 -7.14
N ILE A 51 -12.24 -0.87 -6.46
CA ILE A 51 -12.23 -0.83 -5.00
C ILE A 51 -12.94 0.45 -4.58
N GLU A 52 -14.05 0.31 -3.83
CA GLU A 52 -14.59 1.44 -3.06
C GLU A 52 -13.39 2.08 -2.37
N PRO A 53 -13.09 3.37 -2.60
CA PRO A 53 -11.99 4.00 -1.89
C PRO A 53 -12.35 3.84 -0.43
N LYS A 54 -11.67 2.92 0.27
CA LYS A 54 -12.00 2.57 1.66
C LYS A 54 -12.25 3.88 2.39
N SER A 55 -13.52 4.17 2.62
CA SER A 55 -13.94 5.33 3.36
C SER A 55 -13.36 5.09 4.73
N GLY A 56 -12.27 5.80 5.01
CA GLY A 56 -11.43 5.51 6.16
C GLY A 56 -10.42 4.39 5.93
N ARG A 57 -9.33 4.68 5.21
CA ARG A 57 -8.10 4.66 6.01
C ARG A 57 -8.29 5.83 6.95
N ASP A 58 -8.87 5.54 8.11
CA ASP A 58 -8.99 6.51 9.18
C ASP A 58 -7.59 7.08 9.27
N ARG A 59 -7.42 8.35 8.85
CA ARG A 59 -6.19 9.05 9.18
C ARG A 59 -6.37 9.24 10.66
N SER A 60 -6.12 8.18 11.44
CA SER A 60 -6.36 8.14 12.87
C SER A 60 -5.79 9.44 13.35
N ARG A 61 -6.69 10.33 13.79
CA ARG A 61 -6.34 11.71 14.10
C ARG A 61 -5.44 11.62 15.31
N ARG A 62 -4.15 11.42 15.08
CA ARG A 62 -3.17 11.19 16.13
C ARG A 62 -3.20 12.43 16.99
N THR A 63 -3.56 12.27 18.25
CA THR A 63 -3.57 13.41 19.17
C THR A 63 -2.13 13.77 19.50
N PRO A 64 -1.85 15.05 19.82
CA PRO A 64 -0.50 15.46 20.25
C PRO A 64 0.03 14.61 21.42
N ASP A 65 -0.85 14.22 22.34
CA ASP A 65 -0.52 13.41 23.51
C ASP A 65 -0.12 11.98 23.14
N GLU A 66 -0.83 11.34 22.19
CA GLU A 66 -0.46 10.01 21.67
C GLU A 66 0.92 10.02 21.02
N VAL A 67 1.21 11.04 20.21
CA VAL A 67 2.52 11.20 19.54
C VAL A 67 3.61 11.42 20.58
N ARG A 68 3.37 12.28 21.58
CA ARG A 68 4.29 12.53 22.69
C ARG A 68 4.58 11.26 23.48
N GLY A 69 3.55 10.48 23.81
CA GLY A 69 3.68 9.21 24.51
C GLY A 69 4.57 8.22 23.76
N LEU A 70 4.31 8.04 22.47
CA LEU A 70 5.09 7.15 21.61
C LEU A 70 6.56 7.58 21.51
N LEU A 71 6.82 8.86 21.21
CA LEU A 71 8.18 9.39 21.09
C LEU A 71 8.96 9.31 22.42
N SER A 72 8.29 9.54 23.54
CA SER A 72 8.90 9.44 24.87
C SER A 72 9.29 7.99 25.21
N ALA A 73 8.42 7.03 24.89
CA ALA A 73 8.71 5.61 25.08
C ALA A 73 9.90 5.16 24.21
N TYR A 74 9.90 5.57 22.94
CA TYR A 74 11.01 5.30 22.02
C TYR A 74 12.32 5.89 22.52
N HIS A 75 12.33 7.18 22.89
CA HIS A 75 13.52 7.85 23.40
C HIS A 75 14.07 7.15 24.66
N ARG A 76 13.19 6.77 25.60
CA ARG A 76 13.60 6.02 26.80
C ARG A 76 14.23 4.66 26.44
N GLY A 77 13.67 3.95 25.47
CA GLY A 77 14.22 2.69 24.96
C GLY A 77 15.61 2.86 24.33
N VAL A 78 15.79 3.87 23.48
CA VAL A 78 17.08 4.18 22.84
C VAL A 78 18.13 4.55 23.88
N GLN A 79 17.80 5.41 24.84
CA GLN A 79 18.74 5.79 25.89
C GLN A 79 19.12 4.60 26.76
N ARG A 80 18.15 3.76 27.17
CA ARG A 80 18.44 2.52 27.91
C ARG A 80 19.38 1.60 27.12
N GLY A 81 19.17 1.44 25.82
CA GLY A 81 20.04 0.61 24.98
C GLY A 81 21.48 1.14 24.93
N ARG A 82 21.65 2.48 24.88
CA ARG A 82 22.95 3.12 24.90
C ARG A 82 23.64 3.01 26.26
N THR A 83 22.92 3.25 27.35
CA THR A 83 23.50 3.17 28.70
C THR A 83 23.85 1.74 29.09
N ALA A 84 23.01 0.76 28.75
CA ALA A 84 23.31 -0.65 29.01
C ALA A 84 24.61 -1.10 28.30
N GLY A 85 24.88 -0.59 27.09
CA GLY A 85 26.14 -0.83 26.38
C GLY A 85 27.35 -0.15 27.03
N THR A 86 27.19 1.05 27.62
CA THR A 86 28.27 1.75 28.33
C THR A 86 28.56 1.13 29.70
N ASP A 87 27.53 0.65 30.41
CA ASP A 87 27.66 0.01 31.71
C ASP A 87 28.51 -1.27 31.60
N LEU A 88 28.22 -2.12 30.60
CA LEU A 88 29.00 -3.33 30.28
C LEU A 88 30.48 -3.03 29.95
N ASN A 89 30.75 -1.94 29.24
CA ASN A 89 32.12 -1.54 28.90
C ASN A 89 32.90 -0.99 30.12
N SER A 90 32.20 -0.29 31.01
CA SER A 90 32.77 0.30 32.22
C SER A 90 33.07 -0.74 33.32
N THR A 91 32.32 -1.85 33.39
CA THR A 91 32.64 -2.99 34.26
C THR A 91 33.83 -3.78 33.72
N SER A 92 33.91 -4.03 32.41
CA SER A 92 35.03 -4.75 31.78
C SER A 92 36.40 -4.08 32.02
N THR A 93 36.44 -2.74 32.06
CA THR A 93 37.68 -1.99 32.30
C THR A 93 38.11 -1.99 33.77
N LYS A 94 37.18 -2.16 34.73
CA LYS A 94 37.50 -2.23 36.18
C LYS A 94 38.00 -3.60 36.62
N GLU A 95 37.59 -4.68 35.94
CA GLU A 95 38.05 -6.05 36.21
C GLU A 95 39.45 -6.34 35.63
N SER A 96 39.97 -5.48 34.74
CA SER A 96 41.27 -5.66 34.08
C SER A 96 42.40 -4.84 34.72
N ARG A 97 42.25 -4.36 35.97
CA ARG A 97 43.27 -3.56 36.68
C ARG A 97 43.57 -4.11 38.07
#